data_AF-A0A5C8UGR8-F1
#
_entry.id   AF-A0A5C8UGR8-F1
#
_cell.length_a   1.000
_cell.length_b   1.000
_cell.length_c   1.000
_cell.angle_alpha   90.00
_cell.angle_beta   90.00
_cell.angle_gamma   90.00
#
_symmetry.space_group_name_H-M   'P 1'
#
loop_
_entity.id
_entity.type
_entity.pdbx_description
1 polymer ?
#
loop_
_entity_poly.entity_id
_entity_poly.type
_entity_poly.pdbx_seq_one_letter_code
_entity_poly.pdbx_strand_id
1 'polypeptide(L)'
;DEPQRRGFAYGTLPGHPEEGEESFIVEQTEDGSVWLEISAFSRPANGLWWLFYPVLRALQAYYTRLYFQSLSGPVQSPGQAG
;
A
#
# COMPACT_ATOMS: atom_id res chain seq x y z
N ASP A 1 -5.52 20.43 9.30
CA ASP A 1 -6.14 19.12 9.52
C ASP A 1 -7.02 18.77 8.33
N GLU A 2 -6.77 17.62 7.73
CA GLU A 2 -7.63 17.01 6.70
C GLU A 2 -8.49 15.94 7.40
N PRO A 3 -9.66 16.29 7.98
CA PRO A 3 -10.39 15.40 8.90
C PRO A 3 -10.85 14.09 8.24
N GLN A 4 -10.99 14.09 6.92
CA GLN A 4 -11.42 12.96 6.11
C GLN A 4 -10.24 12.12 5.58
N ARG A 5 -9.00 12.47 5.93
CA ARG A 5 -7.79 11.79 5.48
C ARG A 5 -6.99 11.30 6.68
N ARG A 6 -6.75 9.99 6.74
CA ARG A 6 -5.99 9.35 7.82
C ARG A 6 -5.06 8.30 7.27
N GLY A 7 -3.88 8.18 7.86
CA GLY A 7 -2.92 7.19 7.40
C GLY A 7 -1.81 6.91 8.41
N PHE A 8 -1.01 5.92 8.08
CA PHE A 8 0.23 5.59 8.78
C PHE A 8 1.28 5.16 7.75
N ALA A 9 2.55 5.25 8.16
CA ALA A 9 3.66 4.71 7.41
C ALA A 9 4.52 3.84 8.32
N TYR A 10 5.15 2.82 7.76
CA TYR A 10 6.16 2.04 8.46
C TYR A 10 7.38 1.83 7.57
N GLY A 11 8.54 1.84 8.21
CA GLY A 11 9.82 1.58 7.56
C GLY A 11 10.41 0.26 8.01
N THR A 12 11.21 -0.35 7.15
CA THR A 12 12.02 -1.53 7.50
C THR A 12 13.22 -1.10 8.35
N LEU A 13 13.54 -1.89 9.39
CA LEU A 13 14.73 -1.68 10.21
C LEU A 13 16.03 -2.13 9.51
N PRO A 14 17.20 -1.61 9.91
CA PRO A 14 18.49 -2.09 9.42
C PRO A 14 18.66 -3.60 9.63
N GLY A 15 19.02 -4.33 8.56
CA GLY A 15 19.21 -5.80 8.59
C GLY A 15 18.19 -6.58 7.74
N HIS A 16 17.15 -5.93 7.24
CA HIS A 16 16.24 -6.52 6.25
C HIS A 16 16.88 -6.62 4.85
N PRO A 17 16.41 -7.54 3.99
CA PRO A 17 16.83 -7.63 2.58
C PRO A 17 16.64 -6.32 1.80
N GLU A 18 15.61 -5.59 2.20
CA GLU A 18 15.17 -4.34 1.61
C GLU A 18 15.12 -3.27 2.71
N GLU A 19 15.58 -2.07 2.37
CA GLU A 19 15.40 -0.85 3.16
C GLU A 19 14.35 0.01 2.44
N GLY A 20 13.26 0.34 3.10
CA GLY A 20 12.15 1.05 2.47
C GLY A 20 11.09 1.50 3.45
N GLU A 21 10.16 2.31 2.95
CA GLU A 21 8.98 2.77 3.66
C GLU A 21 7.75 2.44 2.84
N GLU A 22 6.68 2.06 3.53
CA GLU A 22 5.36 1.89 2.97
C GLU A 22 4.35 2.71 3.77
N SER A 23 3.50 3.45 3.06
CA SER A 23 2.44 4.27 3.63
C SER A 23 1.07 3.85 3.13
N PHE A 24 0.10 3.96 4.03
CA PHE A 24 -1.30 3.63 3.81
C PHE A 24 -2.13 4.85 4.19
N ILE A 25 -2.88 5.39 3.23
CA ILE A 25 -3.67 6.60 3.42
C ILE A 25 -5.10 6.33 2.95
N VAL A 26 -6.04 6.45 3.87
CA VAL A 26 -7.48 6.41 3.57
C VAL A 26 -8.01 7.82 3.49
N GLU A 27 -8.73 8.12 2.42
CA GLU A 27 -9.44 9.38 2.20
C GLU A 27 -10.90 9.10 1.90
N GLN A 28 -11.80 9.82 2.55
CA GLN A 28 -13.22 9.82 2.20
C GLN A 28 -13.55 11.12 1.47
N THR A 29 -14.12 11.03 0.27
CA THR A 29 -14.57 12.18 -0.51
C THR A 29 -15.95 12.66 -0.07
N GLU A 30 -16.34 13.86 -0.50
CA GLU A 30 -17.62 14.48 -0.11
C GLU A 30 -18.86 13.69 -0.57
N ASP A 31 -18.75 12.92 -1.66
CA ASP A 31 -19.81 12.04 -2.17
C ASP A 31 -19.88 10.68 -1.43
N GLY A 32 -19.07 10.51 -0.38
CA GLY A 32 -19.03 9.31 0.45
C GLY A 32 -18.19 8.17 -0.12
N SER A 33 -17.53 8.37 -1.27
CA SER A 33 -16.56 7.40 -1.79
C SER A 33 -15.32 7.32 -0.89
N VAL A 34 -14.68 6.16 -0.82
CA VAL A 34 -13.48 5.94 0.01
C VAL A 34 -12.35 5.48 -0.88
N TRP A 35 -11.24 6.20 -0.84
CA TRP A 35 -10.00 5.91 -1.55
C TRP A 35 -8.96 5.39 -0.56
N LEU A 36 -8.25 4.34 -0.93
CA LEU A 36 -7.05 3.89 -0.24
C LEU A 36 -5.85 4.06 -1.16
N GLU A 37 -4.94 4.95 -0.78
CA GLU A 37 -3.63 5.12 -1.40
C GLU A 37 -2.60 4.28 -0.64
N ILE A 38 -1.89 3.44 -1.37
CA ILE A 38 -0.76 2.65 -0.87
C ILE A 38 0.46 3.03 -1.69
N SER A 39 1.48 3.57 -1.04
CA SER A 39 2.77 3.85 -1.69
C SER A 39 3.89 3.17 -0.94
N ALA A 40 4.70 2.38 -1.67
CA ALA A 40 5.82 1.64 -1.14
C ALA A 40 7.07 1.93 -1.97
N PHE A 41 8.18 2.29 -1.33
CA PHE A 41 9.48 2.37 -1.97
C PHE A 41 10.50 1.55 -1.19
N SER A 42 11.26 0.72 -1.89
CA SER A 42 12.32 -0.10 -1.30
C SER A 42 13.59 -0.03 -2.16
N ARG A 43 14.74 -0.17 -1.49
CA ARG A 43 16.04 -0.41 -2.13
C ARG A 43 16.73 -1.62 -1.48
N PRO A 44 17.55 -2.39 -2.21
CA PRO A 44 18.34 -3.45 -1.60
C PRO A 44 19.26 -2.91 -0.51
N ALA A 45 19.32 -3.58 0.65
CA ALA A 45 20.09 -3.10 1.79
C ALA A 45 21.62 -3.23 1.61
N ASN A 46 22.08 -4.15 0.74
CA ASN A 46 23.50 -4.33 0.44
C ASN A 46 23.73 -4.98 -0.95
N GLY A 47 24.99 -5.08 -1.38
CA GLY A 47 25.36 -5.60 -2.70
C GLY A 47 24.95 -7.04 -2.99
N LEU A 48 24.75 -7.88 -1.97
CA LEU A 48 24.24 -9.25 -2.16
C LEU A 48 22.76 -9.25 -2.51
N TRP A 49 21.96 -8.38 -1.88
CA TRP A 49 20.53 -8.26 -2.17
C TRP A 49 20.25 -7.65 -3.55
N TRP A 50 21.19 -6.91 -4.12
CA TRP A 50 21.09 -6.46 -5.51
C TRP A 50 20.97 -7.62 -6.52
N LEU A 51 21.54 -8.80 -6.24
CA LEU A 51 21.33 -9.98 -7.09
C LEU A 51 19.88 -10.51 -7.02
N PHE A 52 19.20 -10.33 -5.89
CA PHE A 52 17.83 -10.79 -5.66
C PHE A 52 16.78 -9.71 -5.92
N TYR A 53 17.20 -8.48 -6.20
CA TYR A 53 16.34 -7.33 -6.51
C TYR A 53 15.24 -7.61 -7.56
N PRO A 54 15.48 -8.30 -8.69
CA PRO A 54 14.39 -8.58 -9.64
C PRO A 54 13.29 -9.47 -9.04
N VAL A 55 13.65 -10.41 -8.15
CA VAL A 55 12.68 -11.27 -7.45
C VAL A 55 11.89 -10.46 -6.42
N LEU A 56 12.58 -9.61 -5.66
CA LEU A 56 11.95 -8.71 -4.68
C LEU A 56 10.95 -7.76 -5.34
N ARG A 57 11.31 -7.19 -6.50
CA ARG A 57 10.40 -6.36 -7.32
C ARG A 57 9.18 -7.12 -7.83
N ALA A 58 9.33 -8.39 -8.21
CA ALA A 58 8.21 -9.22 -8.62
C ALA A 58 7.24 -9.52 -7.45
N LEU A 59 7.77 -9.78 -6.26
CA LEU A 59 6.98 -9.96 -5.04
C LEU A 59 6.23 -8.68 -4.66
N GLN A 60 6.90 -7.52 -4.72
CA GLN A 60 6.27 -6.22 -4.47
C GLN A 60 5.07 -6.01 -5.42
N ALA A 61 5.26 -6.24 -6.72
CA ALA A 61 4.18 -6.10 -7.72
C ALA A 61 3.02 -7.09 -7.48
N TYR A 62 3.32 -8.30 -7.04
CA TYR A 62 2.31 -9.30 -6.68
C TYR A 62 1.46 -8.84 -5.49
N TYR A 63 2.07 -8.35 -4.42
CA TYR A 63 1.34 -7.82 -3.25
C TYR A 63 0.53 -6.57 -3.59
N THR A 64 1.08 -5.64 -4.38
CA THR A 64 0.31 -4.48 -4.89
C THR A 64 -0.95 -4.93 -5.63
N ARG A 65 -0.87 -6.00 -6.43
CA ARG A 65 -2.01 -6.54 -7.15
C ARG A 65 -3.05 -7.18 -6.23
N LEU A 66 -2.62 -7.83 -5.14
CA LEU A 66 -3.53 -8.37 -4.14
C LEU A 66 -4.29 -7.26 -3.39
N TYR A 67 -3.61 -6.18 -3.00
CA TYR A 67 -4.27 -5.02 -2.42
C TYR A 67 -5.27 -4.40 -3.38
N PHE A 68 -4.90 -4.24 -4.66
CA PHE A 68 -5.84 -3.75 -5.65
C PHE A 68 -7.07 -4.65 -5.79
N GLN A 69 -6.90 -5.97 -5.73
CA GLN A 69 -8.02 -6.92 -5.80
C GLN A 69 -8.93 -6.88 -4.57
N SER A 70 -8.39 -6.70 -3.36
CA SER A 70 -9.22 -6.59 -2.14
C SER A 70 -9.99 -5.28 -2.08
N LEU A 71 -9.46 -4.21 -2.69
CA LEU A 71 -10.06 -2.88 -2.69
C LEU A 71 -10.98 -2.59 -3.88
N SER A 72 -10.93 -3.42 -4.93
CA SER A 72 -11.78 -3.29 -6.13
C SER A 72 -13.08 -4.10 -6.07
N GLY A 73 -13.37 -4.75 -4.94
CA GLY A 73 -14.68 -5.35 -4.71
C GLY A 73 -15.79 -4.28 -4.71
N PRO A 74 -17.02 -4.61 -5.16
CA PRO A 74 -18.12 -3.65 -5.15
C PRO A 74 -18.39 -3.19 -3.71
N VAL A 75 -18.10 -1.92 -3.44
CA VAL A 75 -18.51 -1.24 -2.21
C VAL A 75 -20.04 -1.18 -2.23
N GLN A 76 -20.70 -1.90 -1.33
CA GLN A 76 -22.14 -1.73 -1.12
C GLN A 76 -22.38 -0.30 -0.67
N SER A 77 -23.04 0.49 -1.50
CA SER A 77 -23.47 1.84 -1.11
C SER A 77 -24.41 1.73 0.10
N PRO A 78 -24.13 2.39 1.23
CA PRO A 78 -25.07 2.47 2.33
C PRO A 78 -26.30 3.26 1.85
N GLY A 79 -27.33 2.54 1.41
CA GLY A 79 -28.52 3.11 0.76
C GLY A 79 -29.41 2.10 0.01
N GLN A 80 -28.97 0.85 -0.16
CA GLN A 80 -29.79 -0.23 -0.75
C GLN A 80 -30.11 -1.37 0.24
N ALA A 81 -30.39 -1.04 1.50
CA ALA A 81 -31.15 -1.92 2.37
C ALA A 81 -32.59 -1.38 2.40
N GLY A 82 -33.46 -2.00 1.60
CA GLY A 82 -34.90 -1.76 1.63
C GLY A 82 -35.56 -2.38 2.87
#